data_AF-A0A1Y1RHJ7-F1
#
_entry.id   AF-A0A1Y1RHJ7-F1
#
_cell.length_a   1.000
_cell.length_b   1.000
_cell.length_c   1.000
_cell.angle_alpha   90.00
_cell.angle_beta   90.00
_cell.angle_gamma   90.00
#
_symmetry.space_group_name_H-M   'P 1'
#
loop_
_entity.id
_entity.type
_entity.pdbx_description
1 polymer ?
#
loop_
_entity_poly.entity_id
_entity_poly.type
_entity_poly.pdbx_seq_one_letter_code
_entity_poly.pdbx_strand_id
1 'polypeptide(L)'
;MKISDPFKILTPNERWVPTQSQMDDFQNAYEKLLPPLVYKIRLAVTKWRDDGYQGASDTSKSLMDFWFNHEHLIGQTPFGFFFSQREAIESIIYLYEVAKAGDKYELMRFDSSERVSTGMFDETWTRYVVKMATGTGKTKVMGLTLVWSYFH
;
A
#
# COMPACT_ATOMS: atom_id res chain seq x y z
N MET A 1 -20.67 -15.45 -9.80
CA MET A 1 -19.70 -14.51 -9.19
C MET A 1 -18.59 -15.36 -8.58
N LYS A 2 -17.38 -15.41 -9.15
CA LYS A 2 -16.28 -16.14 -8.51
C LYS A 2 -15.93 -15.40 -7.22
N ILE A 3 -16.11 -16.06 -6.08
CA ILE A 3 -15.70 -15.51 -4.78
C ILE A 3 -14.17 -15.48 -4.82
N SER A 4 -13.60 -14.29 -4.97
CA SER A 4 -12.15 -14.09 -4.86
C SER A 4 -11.77 -14.21 -3.39
N ASP A 5 -10.80 -15.06 -3.09
CA ASP A 5 -10.19 -15.14 -1.77
C ASP A 5 -9.64 -13.74 -1.35
N PRO A 6 -10.18 -13.08 -0.30
CA PRO A 6 -9.78 -11.74 0.11
C PRO A 6 -8.41 -11.71 0.80
N PHE A 7 -7.87 -12.87 1.17
CA PHE A 7 -6.55 -13.03 1.78
C PHE A 7 -5.45 -13.23 0.73
N LYS A 8 -5.82 -13.65 -0.48
CA LYS A 8 -4.87 -13.87 -1.57
C LYS A 8 -4.07 -12.62 -1.87
N ILE A 9 -2.74 -12.75 -1.84
CA ILE A 9 -1.82 -11.72 -2.32
C ILE A 9 -1.98 -11.58 -3.84
N LEU A 10 -2.32 -10.38 -4.29
CA LEU A 10 -2.51 -10.06 -5.70
C LEU A 10 -1.35 -9.21 -6.22
N THR A 11 -0.87 -9.52 -7.42
CA THR A 11 0.12 -8.66 -8.09
C THR A 11 -0.52 -7.33 -8.50
N PRO A 12 0.24 -6.23 -8.63
CA PRO A 12 -0.32 -4.92 -8.99
C PRO A 12 -1.18 -4.93 -10.25
N ASN A 13 -0.86 -5.77 -11.24
CA ASN A 13 -1.55 -5.86 -12.53
C ASN A 13 -2.90 -6.59 -12.45
N GLU A 14 -3.16 -7.37 -11.39
CA GLU A 14 -4.39 -8.16 -11.24
C GLU A 14 -5.48 -7.43 -10.44
N ARG A 15 -5.17 -6.31 -9.80
CA ARG A 15 -6.05 -5.69 -8.77
C ARG A 15 -7.12 -4.76 -9.31
N TRP A 16 -6.80 -4.05 -10.37
CA TRP A 16 -7.72 -3.12 -11.02
C TRP A 16 -7.47 -3.22 -12.50
N VAL A 17 -8.50 -3.68 -13.21
CA VAL A 17 -8.48 -3.78 -14.67
C VAL A 17 -9.41 -2.69 -15.18
N PRO A 18 -8.89 -1.69 -15.91
CA PRO A 18 -9.73 -0.71 -16.59
C PRO A 18 -10.67 -1.39 -17.58
N THR A 19 -11.82 -0.77 -17.85
CA THR A 19 -12.65 -1.20 -18.97
C THR A 19 -11.91 -0.93 -20.29
N GLN A 20 -12.29 -1.63 -21.37
CA GLN A 20 -11.67 -1.43 -22.69
C GLN A 20 -11.73 0.05 -23.13
N SER A 21 -12.88 0.71 -22.91
CA SER A 21 -13.04 2.14 -23.18
C SER A 21 -12.04 3.01 -22.41
N GLN A 22 -11.78 2.70 -21.13
CA GLN A 22 -10.79 3.43 -20.33
C GLN A 22 -9.36 3.18 -20.81
N MET A 23 -9.05 1.98 -21.31
CA MET A 23 -7.74 1.70 -21.90
C MET A 23 -7.52 2.50 -23.19
N ASP A 24 -8.54 2.55 -24.05
CA ASP A 24 -8.49 3.25 -25.33
C ASP A 24 -8.33 4.77 -25.12
N ASP A 25 -9.06 5.35 -24.17
CA ASP A 25 -9.00 6.78 -23.80
C ASP A 25 -7.61 7.22 -23.32
N PHE A 26 -6.84 6.31 -22.72
CA PHE A 26 -5.51 6.57 -22.19
C PHE A 26 -4.39 5.97 -23.04
N GLN A 27 -4.65 5.65 -24.32
CA GLN A 27 -3.68 5.09 -25.27
C GLN A 27 -2.96 3.85 -24.72
N ASN A 28 -3.66 2.99 -23.97
CA ASN A 28 -3.12 1.81 -23.29
C ASN A 28 -2.07 2.09 -22.20
N ALA A 29 -1.93 3.34 -21.73
CA ALA A 29 -1.01 3.68 -20.64
C ALA A 29 -1.67 3.43 -19.27
N TYR A 30 -1.52 2.21 -18.74
CA TYR A 30 -2.11 1.78 -17.46
C TYR A 30 -1.75 2.71 -16.28
N GLU A 31 -0.52 3.21 -16.24
CA GLU A 31 -0.07 4.12 -15.18
C GLU A 31 -0.79 5.48 -15.18
N LYS A 32 -1.41 5.89 -16.29
CA LYS A 32 -2.14 7.16 -16.38
C LYS A 32 -3.56 7.08 -15.83
N LEU A 33 -4.09 5.86 -15.69
CA LEU A 33 -5.44 5.56 -15.18
C LEU A 33 -5.50 5.48 -13.64
N LEU A 34 -4.36 5.24 -12.99
CA LEU A 34 -4.24 5.26 -11.55
C LEU A 34 -3.87 6.66 -11.04
N PRO A 35 -4.14 6.97 -9.75
CA PRO A 35 -3.56 8.15 -9.15
C PRO A 35 -2.03 8.16 -9.33
N PRO A 36 -1.42 9.31 -9.66
CA PRO A 36 -0.05 9.40 -10.21
C PRO A 36 1.05 8.62 -9.47
N LEU A 37 0.97 8.54 -8.14
CA LEU A 37 2.00 7.89 -7.32
C LEU A 37 1.75 6.39 -7.08
N VAL A 38 0.52 5.92 -7.29
CA VAL A 38 0.06 4.60 -6.81
C VAL A 38 0.76 3.45 -7.53
N TYR A 39 0.97 3.57 -8.84
CA TYR A 39 1.53 2.48 -9.64
C TYR A 39 2.96 2.11 -9.20
N LYS A 40 3.86 3.10 -9.17
CA LYS A 40 5.26 2.88 -8.73
C LYS A 40 5.35 2.44 -7.27
N ILE A 41 4.50 2.98 -6.37
CA ILE A 41 4.47 2.55 -4.96
C ILE A 41 4.08 1.07 -4.87
N ARG A 42 3.04 0.62 -5.57
CA ARG A 42 2.62 -0.79 -5.54
C ARG A 42 3.69 -1.74 -6.06
N LEU A 43 4.40 -1.36 -7.12
CA LEU A 43 5.54 -2.14 -7.62
C LEU A 43 6.65 -2.23 -6.58
N ALA A 44 7.01 -1.10 -5.97
CA ALA A 44 8.07 -1.02 -4.98
C ALA A 44 7.74 -1.82 -3.71
N VAL A 45 6.52 -1.69 -3.20
CA VAL A 45 6.02 -2.44 -2.03
C VAL A 45 5.96 -3.94 -2.32
N THR A 46 5.53 -4.33 -3.52
CA THR A 46 5.51 -5.76 -3.91
C THR A 46 6.92 -6.33 -3.92
N LYS A 47 7.86 -5.66 -4.60
CA LYS A 47 9.27 -6.07 -4.59
C LYS A 47 9.83 -6.13 -3.16
N TRP A 48 9.58 -5.10 -2.35
CA TRP A 48 10.06 -5.03 -0.98
C TRP A 48 9.53 -6.17 -0.09
N ARG A 49 8.26 -6.55 -0.26
CA ARG A 49 7.66 -7.72 0.39
C ARG A 49 8.34 -9.01 -0.05
N ASP A 50 8.53 -9.19 -1.36
CA ASP A 50 9.13 -10.40 -1.94
C ASP A 50 10.60 -10.56 -1.55
N ASP A 51 11.31 -9.44 -1.34
CA ASP A 51 12.69 -9.41 -0.85
C ASP A 51 12.77 -9.64 0.68
N GLY A 52 11.65 -9.89 1.37
CA GLY A 52 11.62 -10.14 2.83
C GLY A 52 11.78 -8.88 3.68
N TYR A 53 11.20 -7.77 3.24
CA TYR A 53 11.17 -6.49 3.95
C TYR A 53 12.57 -5.89 4.24
N GLN A 54 13.50 -6.01 3.29
CA GLN A 54 14.85 -5.44 3.43
C GLN A 54 14.84 -3.93 3.68
N GLY A 55 15.75 -3.45 4.52
CA GLY A 55 15.89 -2.04 4.87
C GLY A 55 14.90 -1.50 5.90
N ALA A 56 13.86 -2.24 6.28
CA ALA A 56 13.01 -1.90 7.44
C ALA A 56 13.68 -2.27 8.77
N SER A 57 13.20 -1.62 9.84
CA SER A 57 13.63 -1.92 11.21
C SER A 57 13.26 -3.35 11.61
N ASP A 58 14.00 -3.91 12.58
CA ASP A 58 13.69 -5.25 13.11
C ASP A 58 12.31 -5.28 13.79
N THR A 59 11.89 -4.15 14.37
CA THR A 59 10.54 -3.93 14.88
C THR A 59 9.49 -4.07 13.78
N SER A 60 9.64 -3.34 12.68
CA SER A 60 8.71 -3.42 11.53
C SER A 60 8.62 -4.82 10.98
N LYS A 61 9.77 -5.50 10.78
CA LYS A 61 9.80 -6.89 10.30
C LYS A 61 9.06 -7.84 11.25
N SER A 62 9.30 -7.72 12.55
CA SER A 62 8.64 -8.54 13.58
C SER A 62 7.13 -8.30 13.61
N LEU A 63 6.68 -7.05 13.45
CA LEU A 63 5.25 -6.72 13.38
C LEU A 63 4.60 -7.28 12.10
N MET A 64 5.25 -7.17 10.94
CA MET A 64 4.75 -7.75 9.69
C MET A 64 4.61 -9.27 9.80
N ASP A 65 5.63 -9.92 10.35
CA ASP A 65 5.65 -11.38 10.54
C ASP A 65 4.54 -11.82 11.50
N PHE A 66 4.44 -11.15 12.65
CA PHE A 66 3.39 -11.40 13.61
C PHE A 66 1.99 -11.20 13.01
N TRP A 67 1.73 -10.13 12.27
CA TRP A 67 0.38 -9.85 11.76
C TRP A 67 -0.05 -10.72 10.58
N PHE A 68 0.88 -11.14 9.72
CA PHE A 68 0.53 -11.71 8.42
C PHE A 68 1.02 -13.13 8.18
N ASN A 69 1.98 -13.62 8.97
CA ASN A 69 2.54 -14.96 8.81
C ASN A 69 2.23 -15.86 10.00
N HIS A 70 1.91 -15.31 11.17
CA HIS A 70 1.45 -16.09 12.32
C HIS A 70 -0.06 -16.38 12.26
N GLU A 71 -0.45 -17.53 12.78
CA GLU A 71 -1.85 -17.85 13.00
C GLU A 71 -2.41 -17.04 14.16
N HIS A 72 -3.59 -16.46 13.97
CA HIS A 72 -4.33 -15.77 15.01
C HIS A 72 -5.69 -16.43 15.20
N LEU A 73 -6.09 -16.60 16.46
CA LEU A 73 -7.40 -17.12 16.82
C LEU A 73 -8.16 -16.08 17.63
N ILE A 74 -9.41 -15.82 17.26
CA ILE A 74 -10.37 -15.09 18.08
C ILE A 74 -11.34 -16.12 18.64
N GLY A 75 -11.14 -16.49 19.90
CA GLY A 75 -11.77 -17.68 20.48
C GLY A 75 -11.20 -18.94 19.84
N GLN A 76 -12.01 -19.64 19.04
CA GLN A 76 -11.60 -20.82 18.27
C GLN A 76 -11.61 -20.58 16.75
N THR A 77 -11.87 -19.35 16.30
CA THR A 77 -11.99 -19.02 14.88
C THR A 77 -10.70 -18.40 14.36
N PRO A 78 -10.14 -18.90 13.24
CA PRO A 78 -9.02 -18.26 12.55
C PRO A 78 -9.32 -16.82 12.18
N PHE A 79 -8.38 -15.93 12.49
CA PHE A 79 -8.40 -14.53 12.14
C PHE A 79 -7.23 -14.22 11.22
N GLY A 80 -7.50 -13.46 10.17
CA GLY A 80 -6.49 -12.94 9.26
C GLY A 80 -6.87 -11.56 8.77
N PHE A 81 -5.88 -10.78 8.38
CA PHE A 81 -6.09 -9.51 7.71
C PHE A 81 -6.24 -9.73 6.21
N PHE A 82 -7.14 -8.98 5.57
CA PHE A 82 -7.27 -9.01 4.11
C PHE A 82 -6.01 -8.46 3.46
N PHE A 83 -5.74 -8.90 2.23
CA PHE A 83 -4.56 -8.44 1.49
C PHE A 83 -4.54 -6.91 1.30
N SER A 84 -5.71 -6.29 1.10
CA SER A 84 -5.83 -4.83 1.00
C SER A 84 -5.44 -4.09 2.29
N GLN A 85 -5.60 -4.73 3.45
CA GLN A 85 -5.19 -4.17 4.76
C GLN A 85 -3.68 -4.33 4.95
N ARG A 86 -3.13 -5.50 4.58
CA ARG A 86 -1.68 -5.76 4.56
C ARG A 86 -0.95 -4.75 3.68
N GLU A 87 -1.39 -4.60 2.45
CA GLU A 87 -0.76 -3.67 1.52
C GLU A 87 -0.85 -2.21 2.01
N ALA A 88 -1.96 -1.83 2.63
CA ALA A 88 -2.11 -0.48 3.15
C ALA A 88 -1.05 -0.16 4.21
N ILE A 89 -0.83 -1.07 5.19
CA ILE A 89 0.19 -0.86 6.21
C ILE A 89 1.61 -1.00 5.64
N GLU A 90 1.85 -1.96 4.75
CA GLU A 90 3.15 -2.11 4.08
C GLU A 90 3.52 -0.86 3.28
N SER A 91 2.55 -0.21 2.62
CA SER A 91 2.79 1.03 1.88
C SER A 91 3.19 2.18 2.80
N ILE A 92 2.55 2.30 3.97
CA ILE A 92 2.89 3.32 4.97
C ILE A 92 4.32 3.11 5.47
N ILE A 93 4.66 1.88 5.87
CA ILE A 93 5.98 1.53 6.42
C ILE A 93 7.06 1.69 5.37
N TYR A 94 6.83 1.19 4.15
CA TYR A 94 7.77 1.31 3.05
C TYR A 94 8.09 2.77 2.75
N LEU A 95 7.06 3.62 2.62
CA LEU A 95 7.26 5.04 2.35
C LEU A 95 8.05 5.72 3.47
N TYR A 96 7.77 5.38 4.73
CA TYR A 96 8.44 6.00 5.88
C TYR A 96 9.88 5.50 6.10
N GLU A 97 10.08 4.20 6.32
CA GLU A 97 11.38 3.66 6.73
C GLU A 97 12.33 3.45 5.55
N VAL A 98 11.79 2.96 4.43
CA VAL A 98 12.61 2.41 3.34
C VAL A 98 12.85 3.47 2.27
N ALA A 99 11.78 4.05 1.74
CA ALA A 99 11.88 5.10 0.74
C ALA A 99 12.28 6.44 1.34
N LYS A 100 12.06 6.63 2.66
CA LYS A 100 12.26 7.88 3.39
C LYS A 100 11.53 9.05 2.72
N ALA A 101 10.31 8.79 2.26
CA ALA A 101 9.45 9.71 1.53
C ALA A 101 8.77 10.72 2.47
N GLY A 102 9.57 11.45 3.24
CA GLY A 102 9.12 12.35 4.31
C GLY A 102 8.49 13.66 3.82
N ASP A 103 8.64 14.01 2.55
CA ASP A 103 8.11 15.25 1.99
C ASP A 103 7.62 15.07 0.54
N LYS A 104 7.09 16.15 -0.02
CA LYS A 104 6.59 16.18 -1.40
C LYS A 104 7.67 15.91 -2.45
N TYR A 105 8.92 16.30 -2.21
CA TYR A 105 10.02 16.10 -3.17
C TYR A 105 10.36 14.62 -3.29
N GLU A 106 10.48 13.93 -2.15
CA GLU A 106 10.74 12.49 -2.15
C GLU A 106 9.55 11.69 -2.72
N LEU A 107 8.32 12.14 -2.46
CA LEU A 107 7.12 11.53 -3.05
C LEU A 107 7.08 11.66 -4.58
N MET A 108 7.66 12.72 -5.17
CA MET A 108 7.66 12.90 -6.64
C MET A 108 8.43 11.79 -7.38
N ARG A 109 9.33 11.08 -6.70
CA ARG A 109 10.05 9.92 -7.27
C ARG A 109 9.09 8.81 -7.74
N PHE A 110 7.88 8.78 -7.17
CA PHE A 110 6.84 7.82 -7.49
C PHE A 110 5.85 8.31 -8.57
N ASP A 111 5.96 9.54 -9.08
CA ASP A 111 5.10 9.97 -10.19
C ASP A 111 5.50 9.23 -11.47
N SER A 112 4.56 8.50 -12.04
CA SER A 112 4.70 7.86 -13.37
C SER A 112 3.99 8.64 -14.47
N SER A 113 3.26 9.69 -14.14
CA SER A 113 2.40 10.41 -15.08
C SER A 113 2.96 11.74 -15.56
N GLU A 114 3.97 12.29 -14.88
CA GLU A 114 4.54 13.63 -15.11
C GLU A 114 3.52 14.76 -14.98
N ARG A 115 2.39 14.49 -14.30
CA ARG A 115 1.30 15.45 -14.09
C ARG A 115 1.38 16.13 -12.73
N VAL A 116 2.29 15.72 -11.85
CA VAL A 116 2.38 16.23 -10.49
C VAL A 116 3.57 17.16 -10.35
N SER A 117 3.35 18.30 -9.69
CA SER A 117 4.43 19.22 -9.32
C SER A 117 4.39 19.52 -7.83
N THR A 118 5.54 19.85 -7.25
CA THR A 118 5.65 20.16 -5.81
C THR A 118 4.91 21.43 -5.41
N GLY A 119 4.55 22.30 -6.37
CA GLY A 119 3.70 23.47 -6.15
C GLY A 119 2.23 23.13 -5.91
N MET A 120 1.81 21.89 -6.18
CA MET A 120 0.43 21.42 -5.93
C MET A 120 0.19 21.01 -4.46
N PHE A 121 1.22 21.05 -3.63
CA PHE A 121 1.17 20.67 -2.21
C PHE A 121 1.61 21.86 -1.36
N ASP A 122 0.68 22.38 -0.58
CA ASP A 122 0.94 23.48 0.36
C ASP A 122 1.69 22.99 1.60
N GLU A 123 1.54 21.71 1.94
CA GLU A 123 2.14 21.12 3.12
C GLU A 123 3.66 20.90 2.98
N THR A 124 4.35 21.10 4.10
CA THR A 124 5.79 20.84 4.25
C THR A 124 6.09 19.62 5.12
N TRP A 125 5.05 18.96 5.65
CA TRP A 125 5.17 17.77 6.49
C TRP A 125 4.76 16.50 5.74
N THR A 126 5.19 15.35 6.26
CA THR A 126 4.84 14.04 5.70
C THR A 126 3.34 13.81 5.74
N ARG A 127 2.72 13.61 4.57
CA ARG A 127 1.29 13.31 4.45
C ARG A 127 1.07 12.13 3.52
N TYR A 128 0.75 10.97 4.08
CA TYR A 128 0.33 9.80 3.32
C TYR A 128 -1.19 9.70 3.27
N VAL A 129 -1.72 9.39 2.09
CA VAL A 129 -3.16 9.21 1.88
C VAL A 129 -3.41 7.79 1.39
N VAL A 130 -4.13 7.00 2.19
CA VAL A 130 -4.56 5.66 1.82
C VAL A 130 -6.06 5.68 1.49
N LYS A 131 -6.39 5.54 0.20
CA LYS A 131 -7.78 5.50 -0.26
C LYS A 131 -8.35 4.09 -0.17
N MET A 132 -9.36 3.90 0.69
CA MET A 132 -9.99 2.60 0.91
C MET A 132 -11.52 2.70 0.94
N ALA A 133 -12.21 1.75 0.29
CA ALA A 133 -13.67 1.70 0.24
C ALA A 133 -14.30 1.46 1.63
N THR A 134 -15.60 1.75 1.78
CA THR A 134 -16.34 1.45 3.01
C THR A 134 -16.47 -0.07 3.17
N GLY A 135 -16.33 -0.57 4.41
CA GLY A 135 -16.37 -2.00 4.70
C GLY A 135 -15.04 -2.75 4.55
N THR A 136 -13.99 -2.16 3.97
CA THR A 136 -12.68 -2.84 3.81
C THR A 136 -11.82 -2.86 5.08
N GLY A 137 -12.33 -2.34 6.20
CA GLY A 137 -11.63 -2.33 7.49
C GLY A 137 -10.57 -1.23 7.64
N LYS A 138 -10.86 0.01 7.23
CA LYS A 138 -10.01 1.19 7.48
C LYS A 138 -9.56 1.29 8.95
N THR A 139 -10.47 1.01 9.89
CA THR A 139 -10.17 1.01 11.32
C THR A 139 -9.12 -0.03 11.73
N LYS A 140 -9.09 -1.20 11.06
CA LYS A 140 -8.06 -2.21 11.31
C LYS A 140 -6.69 -1.70 10.86
N VAL A 141 -6.61 -1.11 9.67
CA VAL A 141 -5.36 -0.49 9.18
C VAL A 141 -4.89 0.62 10.12
N MET A 142 -5.80 1.50 10.57
CA MET A 142 -5.46 2.51 11.57
C MET A 142 -4.89 1.89 12.87
N GLY A 143 -5.48 0.79 13.34
CA GLY A 143 -4.96 0.06 14.50
C GLY A 143 -3.54 -0.47 14.28
N LEU A 144 -3.26 -1.06 13.11
CA LEU A 144 -1.91 -1.50 12.74
C LEU A 144 -0.93 -0.33 12.70
N THR A 145 -1.32 0.79 12.09
CA THR A 145 -0.50 2.01 12.04
C THR A 145 -0.21 2.56 13.43
N LEU A 146 -1.19 2.58 14.34
CA LEU A 146 -0.99 3.06 15.72
C LEU A 146 -0.04 2.15 16.50
N VAL A 147 -0.20 0.83 16.39
CA VAL A 147 0.72 -0.12 17.04
C VAL A 147 2.13 0.02 16.49
N TRP A 148 2.27 0.12 15.16
CA TRP A 148 3.57 0.35 14.53
C TRP A 148 4.21 1.65 15.03
N SER A 149 3.46 2.76 14.99
CA SER A 149 3.91 4.08 15.46
C SER A 149 4.31 4.09 16.94
N TYR A 150 3.62 3.33 17.79
CA TYR A 150 3.98 3.24 19.21
C TYR A 150 5.39 2.66 19.45
N PHE A 151 5.87 1.80 18.55
CA PHE A 151 7.19 1.17 18.64
C PHE A 151 8.29 1.90 17.85
N HIS A 152 8.00 3.07 17.27
CA HIS A 152 8.94 3.89 16.46
C HIS A 152 9.03 5.32 17.01
#